data_AF-A0A947A3Q6-F1
#
_entry.id   AF-A0A947A3Q6-F1
#
_cell.length_a   1.000
_cell.length_b   1.000
_cell.length_c   1.000
_cell.angle_alpha   90.00
_cell.angle_beta   90.00
_cell.angle_gamma   90.00
#
_symmetry.space_group_name_H-M   'P 1'
#
loop_
_entity.id
_entity.type
_entity.pdbx_description
1 polymer ?
#
loop_
_entity_poly.entity_id
_entity_poly.type
_entity_poly.pdbx_seq_one_letter_code
_entity_poly.pdbx_strand_id
1 'polypeptide(L)'
;MIDFLENDLKQIEMMGITREKVLKQIETFIDGIPYTRLERAAVVGDGILRFTEEESENIIKAFEKSATSLALLKFVPASGAASRMFKALFNFLEAFNPGKETLEEYLERTGDKDIRVFAENLERFPFYQNVKDIIDEKFSGSGRALMNFIRKMLEASGLNYDFYPKGILPFHQYDSHVATAFEEHLMEASDYASAGDKAQLHFTISPQHETLFKETYAEIKERVEKETGTQFSVGYSFQKPSTDTIAVTPDNQPFRKADSSLLFRPGGHGALIENLNEQEADIIFIKNIDNVAVT
;
A
#
# COMPACT_ATOMS: atom_id res chain seq x y z
N MET A 1 -11.49 3.29 -36.33
CA MET A 1 -11.38 4.54 -35.57
C MET A 1 -12.18 4.32 -34.30
N ILE A 2 -11.61 4.57 -33.13
CA ILE A 2 -12.35 4.38 -31.87
C ILE A 2 -13.23 5.61 -31.68
N ASP A 3 -14.54 5.39 -31.78
CA ASP A 3 -15.54 6.44 -31.60
C ASP A 3 -16.04 6.42 -30.16
N PHE A 4 -15.81 7.52 -29.46
CA PHE A 4 -16.33 7.77 -28.13
C PHE A 4 -17.73 8.37 -28.21
N LEU A 5 -18.65 7.86 -27.38
CA LEU A 5 -19.97 8.45 -27.19
C LEU A 5 -19.85 9.78 -26.43
N GLU A 6 -20.87 10.63 -26.51
CA GLU A 6 -20.87 11.91 -25.78
C GLU A 6 -20.69 11.73 -24.27
N ASN A 7 -21.31 10.68 -23.70
CA ASN A 7 -21.14 10.33 -22.28
C ASN A 7 -19.73 9.86 -21.96
N ASP A 8 -19.02 9.23 -22.90
CA ASP A 8 -17.62 8.82 -22.70
C ASP A 8 -16.72 10.05 -22.62
N LEU A 9 -16.93 11.03 -23.50
CA LEU A 9 -16.17 12.27 -23.51
C LEU A 9 -16.39 13.06 -22.21
N LYS A 10 -17.63 13.12 -21.72
CA LYS A 10 -17.95 13.72 -20.41
C LYS A 10 -17.25 12.99 -19.27
N GLN A 11 -17.23 11.65 -19.27
CA GLN A 11 -16.52 10.87 -18.26
C GLN A 11 -15.01 11.15 -18.30
N ILE A 12 -14.41 11.15 -19.50
CA ILE A 12 -12.98 11.42 -19.73
C ILE A 12 -12.60 12.83 -19.21
N GLU A 13 -13.41 13.83 -19.53
CA GLU A 13 -13.23 15.22 -19.07
C GLU A 13 -13.37 15.35 -17.55
N MET A 14 -14.38 14.72 -16.94
CA MET A 14 -14.57 14.70 -15.48
C MET A 14 -13.39 14.06 -14.74
N MET A 15 -12.71 13.10 -15.36
CA MET A 15 -11.49 12.48 -14.82
C MET A 15 -10.24 13.34 -15.03
N GLY A 16 -10.33 14.47 -15.74
CA GLY A 16 -9.18 15.31 -16.10
C GLY A 16 -8.25 14.67 -17.12
N ILE A 17 -8.75 13.74 -17.92
CA ILE A 17 -8.01 13.07 -18.99
C ILE A 17 -8.41 13.72 -20.33
N THR A 18 -7.47 13.89 -21.26
CA THR A 18 -7.79 14.34 -22.62
C THR A 18 -8.14 13.16 -23.53
N ARG A 19 -9.00 13.39 -24.52
CA ARG A 19 -9.34 12.37 -25.54
C ARG A 19 -8.07 11.81 -26.20
N GLU A 20 -7.11 12.67 -26.50
CA GLU A 20 -5.84 12.32 -27.14
C GLU A 20 -5.00 11.39 -26.25
N LYS A 21 -4.99 11.62 -24.93
CA LYS A 21 -4.29 10.76 -23.98
C LYS A 21 -4.92 9.37 -23.95
N VAL A 22 -6.26 9.27 -23.96
CA VAL A 22 -6.96 7.98 -24.01
C VAL A 22 -6.67 7.25 -25.32
N LEU A 23 -6.73 7.93 -26.46
CA LEU A 23 -6.41 7.32 -27.76
C LEU A 23 -4.97 6.78 -27.78
N LYS A 24 -4.01 7.55 -27.27
CA LYS A 24 -2.60 7.13 -27.16
C LYS A 24 -2.41 5.91 -26.24
N GLN A 25 -3.17 5.82 -25.15
CA GLN A 25 -3.17 4.62 -24.30
C GLN A 25 -3.62 3.38 -25.09
N ILE A 26 -4.68 3.52 -25.90
CA ILE A 26 -5.20 2.41 -26.72
C ILE A 26 -4.23 2.06 -27.84
N GLU A 27 -3.64 3.05 -28.52
CA GLU A 27 -2.57 2.83 -29.51
C GLU A 27 -1.41 2.05 -28.92
N THR A 28 -1.01 2.34 -27.68
CA THR A 28 0.05 1.58 -26.98
C THR A 28 -0.31 0.10 -26.80
N PHE A 29 -1.58 -0.23 -26.57
CA PHE A 29 -2.05 -1.62 -26.52
C PHE A 29 -2.06 -2.30 -27.90
N ILE A 30 -2.39 -1.54 -28.96
CA ILE A 30 -2.42 -2.03 -30.34
C ILE A 30 -1.00 -2.29 -30.87
N ASP A 31 -0.11 -1.32 -30.70
CA ASP A 31 1.27 -1.38 -31.18
C ASP A 31 2.14 -2.31 -30.32
N GLY A 32 1.68 -2.58 -29.09
CA GLY A 32 2.41 -3.32 -28.08
C GLY A 32 3.42 -2.44 -27.35
N ILE A 33 3.76 -2.85 -26.12
CA ILE A 33 4.79 -2.16 -25.33
C ILE A 33 6.15 -2.54 -25.92
N PRO A 34 6.95 -1.56 -26.39
CA PRO A 34 8.26 -1.86 -26.95
C PRO A 34 9.14 -2.53 -25.90
N TYR A 35 9.85 -3.58 -26.31
CA TYR A 35 10.81 -4.24 -25.43
C TYR A 35 11.94 -3.27 -25.08
N THR A 36 12.22 -3.14 -23.78
CA THR A 36 13.41 -2.44 -23.33
C THR A 36 14.64 -3.24 -23.75
N ARG A 37 15.55 -2.60 -24.50
CA ARG A 37 16.84 -3.19 -24.83
C ARG A 37 17.71 -3.20 -23.58
N LEU A 38 17.85 -4.36 -22.96
CA LEU A 38 18.78 -4.55 -21.85
C LEU A 38 20.23 -4.45 -22.38
N GLU A 39 21.04 -3.61 -21.76
CA GLU A 39 22.45 -3.46 -22.12
C GLU A 39 23.29 -4.59 -21.49
N ARG A 40 23.31 -4.64 -20.15
CA ARG A 40 23.87 -5.72 -19.32
C ARG A 40 23.37 -5.57 -17.88
N ALA A 41 23.62 -6.58 -17.05
CA ALA A 41 23.28 -6.51 -15.64
C ALA A 41 24.15 -5.46 -14.92
N ALA A 42 23.54 -4.69 -14.03
CA ALA A 42 24.28 -3.81 -13.14
C ALA A 42 25.07 -4.66 -12.12
N VAL A 43 26.36 -4.39 -11.96
CA VAL A 43 27.25 -5.06 -11.01
C VAL A 43 28.04 -4.02 -10.22
N VAL A 44 28.72 -4.45 -9.16
CA VAL A 44 29.61 -3.56 -8.39
C VAL A 44 30.69 -2.99 -9.33
N GLY A 45 30.75 -1.67 -9.44
CA GLY A 45 31.63 -0.94 -10.35
C GLY A 45 31.03 -0.65 -11.74
N ASP A 46 29.81 -1.14 -12.01
CA ASP A 46 29.11 -0.94 -13.28
C ASP A 46 27.60 -0.80 -13.02
N GLY A 47 27.19 0.40 -12.67
CA GLY A 47 25.81 0.74 -12.28
C GLY A 47 25.49 0.57 -10.80
N ILE A 48 26.31 -0.16 -10.03
CA ILE A 48 26.20 -0.25 -8.56
C ILE A 48 27.48 0.26 -7.91
N LEU A 49 27.37 1.27 -7.06
CA LEU A 49 28.45 1.70 -6.18
C LEU A 49 28.42 0.88 -4.89
N ARG A 50 29.58 0.40 -4.45
CA ARG A 50 29.74 -0.28 -3.17
C ARG A 50 30.77 0.47 -2.35
N PHE A 51 30.33 1.03 -1.23
CA PHE A 51 31.18 1.76 -0.31
C PHE A 51 31.77 0.81 0.74
N THR A 52 32.99 1.12 1.18
CA THR A 52 33.58 0.54 2.40
C THR A 52 32.86 1.08 3.64
N GLU A 53 33.09 0.46 4.79
CA GLU A 53 32.55 0.93 6.07
C GLU A 53 33.01 2.37 6.36
N GLU A 54 34.30 2.66 6.15
CA GLU A 54 34.85 4.01 6.35
C GLU A 54 34.22 5.05 5.41
N GLU A 55 34.07 4.73 4.12
CA GLU A 55 33.40 5.62 3.17
C GLU A 55 31.93 5.86 3.55
N SER A 56 31.23 4.80 3.98
CA SER A 56 29.83 4.88 4.40
C SER A 56 29.69 5.78 5.61
N GLU A 57 30.53 5.63 6.64
CA GLU A 57 30.54 6.50 7.80
C GLU A 57 30.81 7.97 7.43
N ASN A 58 31.75 8.21 6.51
CA ASN A 58 32.07 9.57 6.08
C ASN A 58 30.90 10.23 5.34
N ILE A 59 30.19 9.48 4.50
CA ILE A 59 28.99 9.96 3.80
C ILE A 59 27.85 10.23 4.78
N ILE A 60 27.62 9.33 5.75
CA ILE A 60 26.61 9.50 6.81
C ILE A 60 26.90 10.77 7.61
N LYS A 61 28.14 10.94 8.10
CA LYS A 61 28.55 12.15 8.84
C LYS A 61 28.37 13.43 8.02
N ALA A 62 28.64 13.38 6.72
CA ALA A 62 28.43 14.51 5.83
C ALA A 62 26.94 14.85 5.69
N PHE A 63 26.09 13.84 5.54
CA PHE A 63 24.63 14.02 5.49
C PHE A 63 24.10 14.59 6.82
N GLU A 64 24.41 13.96 7.95
CA GLU A 64 23.95 14.39 9.28
C GLU A 64 24.35 15.84 9.59
N LYS A 65 25.57 16.25 9.21
CA LYS A 65 26.03 17.63 9.38
C LYS A 65 25.21 18.63 8.57
N SER A 66 24.72 18.24 7.39
CA SER A 66 23.94 19.09 6.49
C SER A 66 22.43 18.98 6.70
N ALA A 67 21.94 17.88 7.29
CA ALA A 67 20.51 17.55 7.41
C ALA A 67 19.68 18.69 8.00
N THR A 68 20.19 19.34 9.05
CA THR A 68 19.51 20.48 9.72
C THR A 68 19.33 21.72 8.83
N SER A 69 20.07 21.83 7.72
CA SER A 69 19.97 22.94 6.76
C SER A 69 19.24 22.58 5.47
N LEU A 70 18.78 21.34 5.34
CA LEU A 70 18.10 20.82 4.15
C LEU A 70 16.60 20.70 4.40
N ALA A 71 15.82 20.91 3.35
CA ALA A 71 14.43 20.48 3.31
C ALA A 71 14.37 18.98 3.03
N LEU A 72 14.22 18.18 4.10
CA LEU A 72 14.05 16.73 4.00
C LEU A 72 12.55 16.38 3.96
N LEU A 73 12.19 15.46 3.07
CA LEU A 73 10.82 14.94 2.97
C LEU A 73 10.84 13.41 2.87
N LYS A 74 10.00 12.75 3.65
CA LYS A 74 9.68 11.33 3.45
C LYS A 74 8.36 11.19 2.69
N PHE A 75 8.43 10.62 1.50
CA PHE A 75 7.28 10.40 0.64
C PHE A 75 6.86 8.93 0.65
N VAL A 76 5.61 8.66 1.03
CA VAL A 76 5.11 7.29 1.25
C VAL A 76 3.87 7.02 0.39
N PRO A 77 3.97 6.16 -0.64
CA PRO A 77 2.80 5.74 -1.40
C PRO A 77 1.91 4.79 -0.59
N ALA A 78 0.73 5.27 -0.16
CA ALA A 78 -0.17 4.58 0.77
C ALA A 78 -1.61 4.36 0.25
N SER A 79 -1.89 4.64 -1.03
CA SER A 79 -3.24 4.56 -1.62
C SER A 79 -3.71 3.15 -1.94
N GLY A 80 -2.79 2.18 -1.94
CA GLY A 80 -3.07 0.79 -2.29
C GLY A 80 -3.98 0.09 -1.27
N ALA A 81 -5.07 -0.50 -1.76
CA ALA A 81 -5.92 -1.38 -0.95
C ALA A 81 -5.17 -2.64 -0.51
N ALA A 82 -5.46 -3.12 0.70
CA ALA A 82 -4.89 -4.32 1.27
C ALA A 82 -5.41 -5.62 0.65
N SER A 83 -6.42 -5.58 -0.24
CA SER A 83 -7.15 -6.76 -0.72
C SER A 83 -6.27 -7.90 -1.29
N ARG A 84 -5.15 -7.59 -1.95
CA ARG A 84 -4.21 -8.63 -2.43
C ARG A 84 -3.53 -9.40 -1.29
N MET A 85 -3.28 -8.75 -0.15
CA MET A 85 -2.70 -9.37 1.04
C MET A 85 -3.62 -10.45 1.62
N PHE A 86 -4.94 -10.25 1.49
CA PHE A 86 -5.95 -11.17 2.02
C PHE A 86 -6.43 -12.20 0.99
N LYS A 87 -5.83 -12.27 -0.20
CA LYS A 87 -6.29 -13.15 -1.29
C LYS A 87 -6.40 -14.61 -0.88
N ALA A 88 -5.39 -15.15 -0.17
CA ALA A 88 -5.43 -16.53 0.32
C ALA A 88 -6.61 -16.76 1.27
N LEU A 89 -6.88 -15.79 2.15
CA LEU A 89 -7.97 -15.83 3.11
C LEU A 89 -9.35 -15.82 2.41
N PHE A 90 -9.52 -14.99 1.39
CA PHE A 90 -10.75 -14.99 0.59
C PHE A 90 -10.94 -16.31 -0.15
N ASN A 91 -9.89 -16.84 -0.79
CA ASN A 91 -9.95 -18.14 -1.45
C ASN A 91 -10.37 -19.25 -0.47
N PHE A 92 -9.85 -19.22 0.76
CA PHE A 92 -10.24 -20.15 1.82
C PHE A 92 -11.73 -20.01 2.19
N LEU A 93 -12.22 -18.78 2.40
CA LEU A 93 -13.63 -18.53 2.71
C LEU A 93 -14.58 -19.03 1.62
N GLU A 94 -14.16 -18.98 0.35
CA GLU A 94 -14.94 -19.47 -0.79
C GLU A 94 -14.89 -21.00 -0.94
N ALA A 95 -13.72 -21.60 -0.71
CA ALA A 95 -13.47 -23.00 -1.04
C ALA A 95 -13.63 -23.98 0.14
N PHE A 96 -13.45 -23.54 1.38
CA PHE A 96 -13.52 -24.40 2.57
C PHE A 96 -14.97 -24.57 3.05
N ASN A 97 -15.38 -25.81 3.33
CA ASN A 97 -16.70 -26.11 3.87
C ASN A 97 -16.60 -26.96 5.16
N PRO A 98 -16.81 -26.36 6.35
CA PRO A 98 -16.68 -27.06 7.63
C PRO A 98 -17.77 -28.12 7.91
N GLY A 99 -18.74 -28.29 6.99
CA GLY A 99 -19.71 -29.38 7.03
C GLY A 99 -19.36 -30.56 6.12
N LYS A 100 -18.32 -30.43 5.28
CA LYS A 100 -17.91 -31.45 4.30
C LYS A 100 -16.48 -31.94 4.48
N GLU A 101 -15.59 -31.11 5.02
CA GLU A 101 -14.19 -31.46 5.22
C GLU A 101 -13.62 -30.80 6.49
N THR A 102 -12.56 -31.39 7.06
CA THR A 102 -11.74 -30.77 8.10
C THR A 102 -10.73 -29.79 7.49
N LEU A 103 -10.05 -29.00 8.35
CA LEU A 103 -9.02 -28.09 7.88
C LEU A 103 -7.86 -28.85 7.21
N GLU A 104 -7.47 -29.98 7.79
CA GLU A 104 -6.41 -30.85 7.28
C GLU A 104 -6.77 -31.41 5.90
N GLU A 105 -8.00 -31.90 5.73
CA GLU A 105 -8.49 -32.41 4.43
C GLU A 105 -8.48 -31.32 3.35
N TYR A 106 -8.89 -30.10 3.70
CA TYR A 106 -8.79 -28.94 2.80
C TYR A 106 -7.34 -28.66 2.39
N LEU A 107 -6.42 -28.63 3.36
CA LEU A 107 -5.00 -28.33 3.13
C LEU A 107 -4.32 -29.41 2.28
N GLU A 108 -4.65 -30.68 2.46
CA GLU A 108 -4.16 -31.78 1.63
C GLU A 108 -4.71 -31.70 0.21
N ARG A 109 -6.01 -31.42 0.07
CA ARG A 109 -6.68 -31.32 -1.23
C ARG A 109 -6.20 -30.15 -2.07
N THR A 110 -5.94 -29.00 -1.45
CA THR A 110 -5.61 -27.74 -2.14
C THR A 110 -4.11 -27.46 -2.21
N GLY A 111 -3.33 -27.99 -1.27
CA GLY A 111 -1.93 -27.62 -1.10
C GLY A 111 -1.74 -26.16 -0.67
N ASP A 112 -2.75 -25.54 -0.05
CA ASP A 112 -2.75 -24.12 0.33
C ASP A 112 -1.76 -23.83 1.47
N LYS A 113 -0.54 -23.43 1.07
CA LYS A 113 0.56 -23.13 2.01
C LYS A 113 0.29 -21.86 2.81
N ASP A 114 -0.37 -20.88 2.22
CA ASP A 114 -0.61 -19.59 2.86
C ASP A 114 -1.58 -19.75 4.04
N ILE A 115 -2.66 -20.51 3.86
CA ILE A 115 -3.59 -20.82 4.95
C ILE A 115 -2.96 -21.68 6.03
N ARG A 116 -2.10 -22.63 5.66
CA ARG A 116 -1.35 -23.42 6.64
C ARG A 116 -0.49 -22.53 7.54
N VAL A 117 0.35 -21.68 6.94
CA VAL A 117 1.23 -20.77 7.68
C VAL A 117 0.41 -19.78 8.52
N PHE A 118 -0.67 -19.25 7.97
CA PHE A 118 -1.58 -18.34 8.67
C PHE A 118 -2.20 -18.99 9.91
N ALA A 119 -2.74 -20.21 9.79
CA ALA A 119 -3.36 -20.93 10.90
C ALA A 119 -2.34 -21.29 12.00
N GLU A 120 -1.15 -21.75 11.61
CA GLU A 120 -0.07 -22.12 12.54
C GLU A 120 0.49 -20.92 13.33
N ASN A 121 0.45 -19.71 12.75
CA ASN A 121 1.00 -18.50 13.35
C ASN A 121 -0.08 -17.49 13.77
N LEU A 122 -1.35 -17.90 13.82
CA LEU A 122 -2.47 -16.99 13.99
C LEU A 122 -2.33 -16.07 15.21
N GLU A 123 -1.86 -16.62 16.33
CA GLU A 123 -1.72 -15.88 17.60
C GLU A 123 -0.57 -14.86 17.60
N ARG A 124 0.33 -14.94 16.61
CA ARG A 124 1.47 -14.02 16.49
C ARG A 124 1.14 -12.75 15.72
N PHE A 125 -0.01 -12.70 15.06
CA PHE A 125 -0.39 -11.52 14.30
C PHE A 125 -0.82 -10.38 15.24
N PRO A 126 -0.42 -9.12 14.97
CA PRO A 126 -0.77 -7.97 15.79
C PRO A 126 -2.27 -7.70 15.90
N PHE A 127 -3.06 -8.19 14.95
CA PHE A 127 -4.52 -8.08 14.98
C PHE A 127 -5.22 -9.22 15.72
N TYR A 128 -4.50 -10.24 16.20
CA TYR A 128 -5.11 -11.44 16.79
C TYR A 128 -6.05 -11.10 17.94
N GLN A 129 -5.58 -10.27 18.87
CA GLN A 129 -6.38 -9.88 20.04
C GLN A 129 -7.60 -9.06 19.63
N ASN A 130 -7.45 -8.10 18.71
CA ASN A 130 -8.57 -7.29 18.20
C ASN A 130 -9.70 -8.15 17.61
N VAL A 131 -9.35 -9.20 16.86
CA VAL A 131 -10.34 -10.12 16.27
C VAL A 131 -10.95 -11.02 17.35
N LYS A 132 -10.13 -11.50 18.29
CA LYS A 132 -10.58 -12.34 19.40
C LYS A 132 -11.57 -11.62 20.32
N ASP A 133 -11.38 -10.33 20.56
CA ASP A 133 -12.25 -9.52 21.43
C ASP A 133 -13.68 -9.37 20.88
N ILE A 134 -13.87 -9.56 19.56
CA ILE A 134 -15.19 -9.48 18.91
C ILE A 134 -15.78 -10.85 18.55
N ILE A 135 -15.12 -11.94 18.95
CA ILE A 135 -15.59 -13.32 18.74
C ILE A 135 -16.00 -13.90 20.11
N ASP A 136 -17.28 -14.27 20.24
CA ASP A 136 -17.81 -14.85 21.48
C ASP A 136 -17.31 -16.28 21.76
N GLU A 137 -16.82 -16.97 20.74
CA GLU A 137 -16.34 -18.36 20.83
C GLU A 137 -14.83 -18.43 21.11
N LYS A 138 -14.43 -19.29 22.06
CA LYS A 138 -13.03 -19.65 22.20
C LYS A 138 -12.54 -20.28 20.90
N PHE A 139 -11.50 -19.70 20.32
CA PHE A 139 -10.83 -20.27 19.14
C PHE A 139 -10.37 -21.69 19.46
N SER A 140 -11.02 -22.68 18.82
CA SER A 140 -10.79 -24.11 19.09
C SER A 140 -9.72 -24.73 18.19
N GLY A 141 -9.06 -23.94 17.33
CA GLY A 141 -8.14 -24.43 16.31
C GLY A 141 -8.82 -25.19 15.15
N SER A 142 -10.14 -25.39 15.21
CA SER A 142 -10.90 -26.04 14.13
C SER A 142 -11.00 -25.16 12.88
N GLY A 143 -11.14 -25.78 11.71
CA GLY A 143 -11.37 -25.04 10.46
C GLY A 143 -12.58 -24.12 10.51
N ARG A 144 -13.64 -24.48 11.27
CA ARG A 144 -14.79 -23.60 11.50
C ARG A 144 -14.41 -22.35 12.31
N ALA A 145 -13.62 -22.52 13.37
CA ALA A 145 -13.14 -21.39 14.16
C ALA A 145 -12.23 -20.48 13.33
N LEU A 146 -11.35 -21.05 12.50
CA LEU A 146 -10.51 -20.30 11.56
C LEU A 146 -11.33 -19.51 10.54
N MET A 147 -12.34 -20.13 9.94
CA MET A 147 -13.25 -19.47 9.02
C MET A 147 -14.00 -18.31 9.69
N ASN A 148 -14.53 -18.51 10.91
CA ASN A 148 -15.20 -17.46 11.67
C ASN A 148 -14.25 -16.31 12.02
N PHE A 149 -13.02 -16.63 12.41
CA PHE A 149 -11.97 -15.64 12.68
C PHE A 149 -11.70 -14.77 11.45
N ILE A 150 -11.45 -15.40 10.30
CA ILE A 150 -11.16 -14.70 9.05
C ILE A 150 -12.33 -13.81 8.63
N ARG A 151 -13.58 -14.28 8.77
CA ARG A 151 -14.77 -13.46 8.46
C ARG A 151 -14.87 -12.25 9.37
N LYS A 152 -14.69 -12.42 10.68
CA LYS A 152 -14.74 -11.31 11.63
C LYS A 152 -13.60 -10.31 11.44
N MET A 153 -12.46 -10.76 10.95
CA MET A 153 -11.37 -9.87 10.59
C MET A 153 -11.67 -9.05 9.32
N LEU A 154 -12.16 -9.71 8.27
CA LEU A 154 -12.25 -9.10 6.93
C LEU A 154 -13.56 -8.37 6.69
N GLU A 155 -14.70 -8.90 7.12
CA GLU A 155 -16.01 -8.39 6.73
C GLU A 155 -16.42 -7.15 7.52
N ALA A 156 -17.27 -6.31 6.91
CA ALA A 156 -17.88 -5.14 7.54
C ALA A 156 -18.71 -5.44 8.81
N SER A 157 -19.11 -6.69 9.03
CA SER A 157 -19.78 -7.14 10.26
C SER A 157 -18.84 -7.38 11.45
N GLY A 158 -17.54 -7.23 11.23
CA GLY A 158 -16.48 -7.31 12.24
C GLY A 158 -15.54 -6.11 12.12
N LEU A 159 -14.26 -6.34 11.89
CA LEU A 159 -13.22 -5.30 11.86
C LEU A 159 -13.04 -4.63 10.49
N ASN A 160 -13.66 -5.15 9.43
CA ASN A 160 -13.67 -4.52 8.10
C ASN A 160 -12.26 -4.27 7.51
N TYR A 161 -11.28 -5.12 7.80
CA TYR A 161 -9.90 -4.92 7.33
C TYR A 161 -9.74 -5.06 5.82
N ASP A 162 -10.71 -5.65 5.12
CA ASP A 162 -10.72 -5.67 3.65
C ASP A 162 -10.80 -4.27 3.02
N PHE A 163 -11.49 -3.36 3.70
CA PHE A 163 -11.70 -1.97 3.29
C PHE A 163 -10.52 -1.06 3.68
N TYR A 164 -9.74 -1.44 4.70
CA TYR A 164 -8.69 -0.59 5.24
C TYR A 164 -7.48 -0.52 4.29
N PRO A 165 -6.86 0.66 4.14
CA PRO A 165 -5.60 0.78 3.41
C PRO A 165 -4.49 0.11 4.23
N LYS A 166 -3.47 -0.41 3.54
CA LYS A 166 -2.37 -1.14 4.19
C LYS A 166 -1.72 -0.38 5.35
N GLY A 167 -1.59 0.94 5.21
CA GLY A 167 -0.98 1.82 6.20
C GLY A 167 -1.66 1.80 7.56
N ILE A 168 -2.95 1.50 7.64
CA ILE A 168 -3.73 1.57 8.88
C ILE A 168 -3.93 0.19 9.52
N LEU A 169 -3.54 -0.88 8.83
CA LEU A 169 -3.66 -2.21 9.40
C LEU A 169 -2.66 -2.39 10.56
N PRO A 170 -3.05 -3.10 11.62
CA PRO A 170 -2.13 -3.59 12.64
C PRO A 170 -0.96 -4.34 12.02
N PHE A 171 0.26 -3.85 12.22
CA PHE A 171 1.44 -4.33 11.51
C PHE A 171 2.51 -4.88 12.45
N HIS A 172 2.79 -4.20 13.57
CA HIS A 172 3.70 -4.68 14.60
C HIS A 172 3.05 -4.69 15.99
N GLN A 173 3.49 -5.63 16.82
CA GLN A 173 3.07 -5.77 18.22
C GLN A 173 4.25 -5.41 19.12
N TYR A 174 4.13 -4.30 19.84
CA TYR A 174 5.02 -3.93 20.93
C TYR A 174 4.41 -4.34 22.27
N ASP A 175 5.23 -4.36 23.32
CA ASP A 175 4.76 -4.64 24.68
C ASP A 175 3.73 -3.62 25.17
N SER A 176 3.83 -2.37 24.68
CA SER A 176 2.98 -1.25 25.11
C SER A 176 1.77 -1.01 24.20
N HIS A 177 1.86 -1.33 22.92
CA HIS A 177 0.82 -1.02 21.93
C HIS A 177 0.97 -1.85 20.65
N VAL A 178 -0.03 -1.73 19.77
CA VAL A 178 0.01 -2.25 18.40
C VAL A 178 0.27 -1.07 17.47
N ALA A 179 1.29 -1.16 16.63
CA ALA A 179 1.64 -0.13 15.67
C ALA A 179 1.10 -0.47 14.28
N THR A 180 0.65 0.56 13.58
CA THR A 180 0.28 0.48 12.16
C THR A 180 1.47 0.80 11.28
N ALA A 181 1.49 0.37 10.01
CA ALA A 181 2.60 0.71 9.13
C ALA A 181 2.73 2.23 8.88
N PHE A 182 1.64 2.97 8.99
CA PHE A 182 1.63 4.43 8.98
C PHE A 182 2.40 5.03 10.17
N GLU A 183 2.19 4.48 11.36
CA GLU A 183 2.94 4.88 12.56
C GLU A 183 4.43 4.60 12.43
N GLU A 184 4.80 3.41 11.96
CA GLU A 184 6.20 3.02 11.76
C GLU A 184 6.95 3.99 10.84
N HIS A 185 6.26 4.55 9.84
CA HIS A 185 6.90 5.55 9.00
C HIS A 185 7.19 6.87 9.72
N LEU A 186 6.41 7.25 10.73
CA LEU A 186 6.72 8.41 11.59
C LEU A 186 7.97 8.12 12.43
N MET A 187 8.05 6.93 13.04
CA MET A 187 9.23 6.49 13.81
C MET A 187 10.49 6.49 12.95
N GLU A 188 10.46 5.82 11.80
CA GLU A 188 11.60 5.84 10.87
C GLU A 188 11.94 7.25 10.35
N ALA A 189 10.96 8.15 10.24
CA ALA A 189 11.21 9.51 9.76
C ALA A 189 11.96 10.34 10.81
N SER A 190 11.78 10.08 12.11
CA SER A 190 12.60 10.75 13.12
C SER A 190 14.07 10.36 13.04
N ASP A 191 14.39 9.16 12.55
CA ASP A 191 15.75 8.65 12.50
C ASP A 191 16.60 9.26 11.37
N TYR A 192 16.02 9.41 10.16
CA TYR A 192 16.81 9.82 8.98
C TYR A 192 16.19 10.92 8.11
N ALA A 193 14.91 11.26 8.32
CA ALA A 193 14.20 12.27 7.54
C ALA A 193 13.82 13.51 8.38
N SER A 194 14.53 13.71 9.50
CA SER A 194 14.36 14.84 10.41
C SER A 194 15.44 15.91 10.17
N ALA A 195 15.01 17.17 10.13
CA ALA A 195 15.88 18.34 10.13
C ALA A 195 15.81 18.96 11.53
N GLY A 196 16.70 18.52 12.42
CA GLY A 196 16.65 18.87 13.84
C GLY A 196 15.54 18.07 14.54
N ASP A 197 14.60 18.75 15.18
CA ASP A 197 13.46 18.15 15.89
C ASP A 197 12.19 18.09 15.03
N LYS A 198 12.31 18.21 13.70
CA LYS A 198 11.16 18.26 12.78
C LYS A 198 11.31 17.30 11.63
N ALA A 199 10.30 16.48 11.41
CA ALA A 199 10.23 15.59 10.25
C ALA A 199 9.00 15.94 9.40
N GLN A 200 9.20 15.95 8.08
CA GLN A 200 8.13 16.14 7.11
C GLN A 200 7.84 14.83 6.40
N LEU A 201 6.57 14.45 6.39
CA LEU A 201 6.09 13.26 5.70
C LEU A 201 4.96 13.65 4.76
N HIS A 202 4.88 12.95 3.63
CA HIS A 202 3.77 13.11 2.71
C HIS A 202 3.29 11.76 2.22
N PHE A 203 1.99 11.51 2.36
CA PHE A 203 1.36 10.25 1.99
C PHE A 203 0.46 10.45 0.77
N THR A 204 0.58 9.59 -0.24
CA THR A 204 -0.45 9.50 -1.28
C THR A 204 -1.51 8.51 -0.81
N ILE A 205 -2.73 8.95 -0.59
CA ILE A 205 -3.82 8.10 -0.09
C ILE A 205 -5.02 8.12 -1.04
N SER A 206 -5.98 7.23 -0.82
CA SER A 206 -7.26 7.30 -1.55
C SER A 206 -8.19 8.29 -0.84
N PRO A 207 -8.98 9.12 -1.56
CA PRO A 207 -9.86 10.12 -0.93
C PRO A 207 -10.81 9.53 0.12
N GLN A 208 -11.34 8.33 -0.13
CA GLN A 208 -12.22 7.62 0.79
C GLN A 208 -11.56 7.21 2.12
N HIS A 209 -10.23 7.24 2.21
CA HIS A 209 -9.47 6.88 3.42
C HIS A 209 -8.86 8.09 4.13
N GLU A 210 -9.08 9.32 3.63
CA GLU A 210 -8.50 10.54 4.20
C GLU A 210 -8.85 10.74 5.68
N THR A 211 -10.13 10.60 6.02
CA THR A 211 -10.59 10.71 7.40
C THR A 211 -9.89 9.70 8.30
N LEU A 212 -9.78 8.45 7.85
CA LEU A 212 -9.14 7.37 8.60
C LEU A 212 -7.66 7.69 8.91
N PHE A 213 -6.88 8.17 7.93
CA PHE A 213 -5.49 8.56 8.16
C PHE A 213 -5.37 9.74 9.13
N LYS A 214 -6.25 10.75 9.01
CA LYS A 214 -6.25 11.92 9.91
C LYS A 214 -6.60 11.55 11.34
N GLU A 215 -7.57 10.67 11.53
CA GLU A 215 -7.98 10.16 12.85
C GLU A 215 -6.85 9.33 13.46
N THR A 216 -6.29 8.37 12.73
CA THR A 216 -5.14 7.57 13.21
C THR A 216 -3.95 8.45 13.56
N TYR A 217 -3.64 9.48 12.75
CA TYR A 217 -2.57 10.43 13.10
C TYR A 217 -2.87 11.17 14.41
N ALA A 218 -4.11 11.66 14.59
CA ALA A 218 -4.49 12.37 15.82
C ALA A 218 -4.37 11.49 17.07
N GLU A 219 -4.65 10.18 16.95
CA GLU A 219 -4.53 9.21 18.04
C GLU A 219 -3.08 8.93 18.44
N ILE A 220 -2.17 8.79 17.47
CA ILE A 220 -0.78 8.39 17.74
C ILE A 220 0.17 9.58 17.95
N LYS A 221 -0.15 10.77 17.42
CA LYS A 221 0.77 11.92 17.34
C LYS A 221 1.45 12.24 18.66
N GLU A 222 0.69 12.47 19.74
CA GLU A 222 1.27 12.92 21.01
C GLU A 222 2.26 11.89 21.58
N ARG A 223 1.92 10.59 21.50
CA ARG A 223 2.81 9.52 21.95
C ARG A 223 4.08 9.47 21.11
N VAL A 224 3.96 9.47 19.79
CA VAL A 224 5.09 9.36 18.85
C VAL A 224 6.01 10.58 18.94
N GLU A 225 5.46 11.80 19.02
CA GLU A 225 6.27 13.03 19.19
C GLU A 225 7.04 13.02 20.51
N LYS A 226 6.43 12.52 21.59
CA LYS A 226 7.08 12.40 22.90
C LYS A 226 8.17 11.33 22.91
N GLU A 227 7.92 10.19 22.27
CA GLU A 227 8.84 9.06 22.22
C GLU A 227 10.08 9.38 21.39
N THR A 228 9.89 10.04 20.25
CA THR A 228 10.97 10.37 19.30
C THR A 228 11.62 11.73 19.57
N GLY A 229 10.99 12.60 20.35
CA GLY A 229 11.41 13.99 20.50
C GLY A 229 11.31 14.81 19.21
N THR A 230 10.56 14.33 18.22
CA THR A 230 10.42 14.93 16.88
C THR A 230 8.99 15.40 16.66
N GLN A 231 8.81 16.59 16.11
CA GLN A 231 7.53 17.13 15.67
C GLN A 231 7.27 16.72 14.22
N PHE A 232 6.04 16.26 13.94
CA PHE A 232 5.70 15.75 12.60
C PHE A 232 4.77 16.69 11.83
N SER A 233 5.16 17.00 10.60
CA SER A 233 4.29 17.63 9.61
C SER A 233 3.87 16.59 8.58
N VAL A 234 2.60 16.23 8.56
CA VAL A 234 2.06 15.18 7.68
C VAL A 234 1.17 15.81 6.60
N GLY A 235 1.61 15.71 5.36
CA GLY A 235 0.86 16.06 4.17
C GLY A 235 0.16 14.86 3.54
N TYR A 236 -0.94 15.13 2.83
CA TYR A 236 -1.68 14.14 2.07
C TYR A 236 -1.90 14.62 0.64
N SER A 237 -1.77 13.71 -0.31
CA SER A 237 -2.20 13.91 -1.70
C SER A 237 -3.01 12.70 -2.15
N PHE A 238 -3.74 12.86 -3.25
CA PHE A 238 -4.56 11.80 -3.81
C PHE A 238 -4.02 11.39 -5.16
N GLN A 239 -4.09 10.10 -5.45
CA GLN A 239 -3.89 9.65 -6.82
C GLN A 239 -4.94 10.31 -7.71
N LYS A 240 -4.48 11.13 -8.66
CA LYS A 240 -5.37 11.86 -9.56
C LYS A 240 -6.03 10.88 -10.54
N PRO A 241 -7.36 10.91 -10.71
CA PRO A 241 -8.04 10.14 -11.75
C PRO A 241 -7.48 10.38 -13.15
N SER A 242 -6.83 11.53 -13.38
CA SER A 242 -6.15 11.88 -14.63
C SER A 242 -4.99 10.96 -15.00
N THR A 243 -4.50 10.16 -14.04
CA THR A 243 -3.42 9.19 -14.22
C THR A 243 -3.94 7.81 -14.61
N ASP A 244 -5.24 7.57 -14.53
CA ASP A 244 -5.82 6.27 -14.81
C ASP A 244 -5.69 5.89 -16.28
N THR A 245 -5.57 4.58 -16.51
CA THR A 245 -5.46 3.99 -17.83
C THR A 245 -6.78 3.35 -18.21
N ILE A 246 -7.25 3.61 -19.43
CA ILE A 246 -8.45 2.97 -19.96
C ILE A 246 -8.25 1.45 -20.07
N ALA A 247 -9.22 0.68 -19.59
CA ALA A 247 -9.25 -0.76 -19.81
C ALA A 247 -9.78 -1.06 -21.21
N VAL A 248 -9.17 -2.02 -21.90
CA VAL A 248 -9.59 -2.48 -23.22
C VAL A 248 -9.97 -3.97 -23.22
N THR A 249 -10.82 -4.36 -24.15
CA THR A 249 -11.11 -5.77 -24.47
C THR A 249 -9.91 -6.43 -25.15
N PRO A 250 -9.88 -7.77 -25.30
CA PRO A 250 -8.85 -8.46 -26.09
C PRO A 250 -8.71 -7.94 -27.53
N ASP A 251 -9.77 -7.32 -28.08
CA ASP A 251 -9.79 -6.70 -29.41
C ASP A 251 -9.40 -5.21 -29.39
N ASN A 252 -8.78 -4.74 -28.30
CA ASN A 252 -8.36 -3.35 -28.07
C ASN A 252 -9.49 -2.31 -28.17
N GLN A 253 -10.74 -2.71 -27.90
CA GLN A 253 -11.87 -1.78 -27.79
C GLN A 253 -12.05 -1.31 -26.34
N PRO A 254 -12.47 -0.05 -26.09
CA PRO A 254 -12.77 0.41 -24.74
C PRO A 254 -13.72 -0.54 -23.99
N PHE A 255 -13.29 -1.03 -22.82
CA PHE A 255 -14.11 -1.90 -21.99
C PHE A 255 -15.24 -1.09 -21.34
N ARG A 256 -16.48 -1.60 -21.46
CA ARG A 256 -17.66 -0.98 -20.87
C ARG A 256 -18.20 -1.82 -19.72
N LYS A 257 -18.57 -1.15 -18.62
CA LYS A 257 -19.31 -1.74 -17.51
C LYS A 257 -20.77 -2.03 -17.92
N ALA A 258 -21.50 -2.73 -17.05
CA ALA A 258 -22.92 -3.03 -17.28
C ALA A 258 -23.79 -1.77 -17.43
N ASP A 259 -23.37 -0.65 -16.84
CA ASP A 259 -23.99 0.69 -16.97
C ASP A 259 -23.57 1.44 -18.26
N SER A 260 -22.83 0.78 -19.16
CA SER A 260 -22.24 1.32 -20.40
C SER A 260 -21.11 2.35 -20.24
N SER A 261 -20.74 2.73 -19.01
CA SER A 261 -19.61 3.64 -18.77
C SER A 261 -18.26 2.93 -18.94
N LEU A 262 -17.22 3.72 -19.24
CA LEU A 262 -15.87 3.21 -19.46
C LEU A 262 -15.25 2.74 -18.13
N LEU A 263 -14.50 1.63 -18.20
CA LEU A 263 -13.70 1.18 -17.08
C LEU A 263 -12.28 1.76 -17.18
N PHE A 264 -11.90 2.51 -16.16
CA PHE A 264 -10.54 2.96 -15.95
C PHE A 264 -9.90 2.16 -14.81
N ARG A 265 -8.59 1.95 -14.90
CA ARG A 265 -7.80 1.33 -13.84
C ARG A 265 -6.78 2.33 -13.34
N PRO A 266 -6.52 2.39 -12.01
CA PRO A 266 -5.49 3.24 -11.46
C PRO A 266 -4.18 3.11 -12.25
N GLY A 267 -3.68 4.24 -12.74
CA GLY A 267 -2.35 4.29 -13.36
C GLY A 267 -1.33 3.81 -12.34
N GLY A 268 -0.39 2.95 -12.73
CA GLY A 268 0.63 2.44 -11.82
C GLY A 268 1.61 3.53 -11.38
N HIS A 269 2.91 3.29 -11.55
CA HIS A 269 3.98 4.22 -11.13
C HIS A 269 3.88 5.65 -11.72
N GLY A 270 3.08 5.89 -12.77
CA GLY A 270 2.87 7.24 -13.33
C GLY A 270 2.18 8.20 -12.34
N ALA A 271 1.36 7.70 -11.42
CA ALA A 271 0.75 8.52 -10.37
C ALA A 271 1.75 8.98 -9.30
N LEU A 272 2.83 8.23 -9.09
CA LEU A 272 3.90 8.62 -8.17
C LEU A 272 4.62 9.88 -8.66
N ILE A 273 4.98 9.92 -9.95
CA ILE A 273 5.77 11.01 -10.53
C ILE A 273 5.03 12.34 -10.45
N GLU A 274 3.73 12.36 -10.78
CA GLU A 274 2.93 13.59 -10.68
C GLU A 274 2.85 14.11 -9.25
N ASN A 275 2.58 13.25 -8.27
CA ASN A 275 2.54 13.66 -6.86
C ASN A 275 3.92 14.08 -6.34
N LEU A 276 4.99 13.43 -6.81
CA LEU A 276 6.37 13.76 -6.43
C LEU A 276 6.79 15.13 -6.99
N ASN A 277 6.39 15.46 -8.22
CA ASN A 277 6.67 16.76 -8.85
C ASN A 277 6.00 17.94 -8.12
N GLU A 278 5.00 17.69 -7.29
CA GLU A 278 4.33 18.71 -6.47
C GLU A 278 5.00 18.93 -5.12
N GLN A 279 6.04 18.16 -4.79
CA GLN A 279 6.76 18.28 -3.53
C GLN A 279 7.99 19.16 -3.68
N GLU A 280 8.14 20.11 -2.76
CA GLU A 280 9.33 20.97 -2.68
C GLU A 280 10.22 20.49 -1.51
N ALA A 281 11.34 19.85 -1.84
CA ALA A 281 12.34 19.38 -0.88
C ALA A 281 13.71 19.24 -1.56
N ASP A 282 14.80 19.38 -0.80
CA ASP A 282 16.16 19.16 -1.29
C ASP A 282 16.47 17.67 -1.45
N ILE A 283 15.96 16.84 -0.52
CA ILE A 283 16.12 15.38 -0.53
C ILE A 283 14.78 14.74 -0.21
N ILE A 284 14.34 13.81 -1.07
CA ILE A 284 13.12 13.04 -0.88
C ILE A 284 13.45 11.56 -0.67
N PHE A 285 13.05 11.02 0.48
CA PHE A 285 13.12 9.59 0.78
C PHE A 285 11.80 8.93 0.36
N ILE A 286 11.85 8.03 -0.61
CA ILE A 286 10.65 7.33 -1.10
C ILE A 286 10.64 5.90 -0.56
N LYS A 287 9.58 5.52 0.17
CA LYS A 287 9.42 4.17 0.71
C LYS A 287 7.97 3.70 0.61
N ASN A 288 7.76 2.44 0.26
CA ASN A 288 6.42 1.86 0.21
C ASN A 288 5.82 1.75 1.62
N ILE A 289 4.50 1.95 1.72
CA ILE A 289 3.74 1.92 2.98
C ILE A 289 3.90 0.61 3.79
N ASP A 290 4.15 -0.51 3.11
CA ASP A 290 4.28 -1.84 3.72
C ASP A 290 5.74 -2.29 3.89
N ASN A 291 6.71 -1.44 3.53
CA ASN A 291 8.12 -1.68 3.77
C ASN A 291 8.56 -0.89 5.00
N VAL A 292 8.17 -1.39 6.17
CA VAL A 292 8.56 -0.82 7.45
C VAL A 292 9.42 -1.83 8.20
N ALA A 293 10.49 -1.35 8.82
CA ALA A 293 11.35 -2.16 9.66
C ALA A 293 11.05 -1.88 11.12
N VAL A 294 11.14 -2.89 11.97
CA VAL A 294 11.14 -2.67 13.42
C VAL A 294 12.44 -1.95 13.75
N THR A 295 12.33 -0.67 14.11
CA THR A 295 13.40 0.14 14.69
C THR A 295 13.49 -0.08 16.19
#